data_AF-A0A9P8JG62-F1
#
_entry.id   AF-A0A9P8JG62-F1
#
_cell.length_a   1.000
_cell.length_b   1.000
_cell.length_c   1.000
_cell.angle_alpha   90.00
_cell.angle_beta   90.00
_cell.angle_gamma   90.00
#
_symmetry.space_group_name_H-M   'P 1'
#
loop_
_entity.id
_entity.type
_entity.pdbx_description
1 polymer ?
#
loop_
_entity_poly.entity_id
_entity_poly.type
_entity_poly.pdbx_seq_one_letter_code
_entity_poly.pdbx_strand_id
1 'polypeptide(L)'
;NRYSTLFQRYQVLTFDAYEAAPSRFCNSTVNDSCPLAPSFFANPYDPYDLSAFSVSHDFYSSYAFATIATTITAKSGDAGAPDIACISANITPALGHTLSGLLTYLPVAILILVAIATAAAGIYSPWGSTDPFKWTTNYGRDQDLLRLVTPGFGDCLQYIQFIFLTGALSLNYPGYYAPVTKQASWSALLFNTSYVSHGHGTQSLQDGIYITNGTYGMTRMSQLVGMTAVRDIWACMAVWLLVVAVAVVLLCQLAFLLRWVIRILANSQQEDLRKKNWP
;
A
#
# COMPACT_ATOMS: atom_id res chain seq x y z
N ASN A 1 45.31 -5.50 27.36
CA ASN A 1 44.52 -5.99 26.22
C ASN A 1 43.43 -4.98 25.90
N ARG A 2 43.50 -4.34 24.74
CA ARG A 2 42.41 -3.50 24.23
C ARG A 2 41.54 -4.37 23.34
N TYR A 3 40.22 -4.29 23.52
CA TYR A 3 39.26 -5.15 22.83
C TYR A 3 38.47 -4.33 21.81
N SER A 4 38.11 -4.94 20.69
CA SER A 4 37.17 -4.35 19.75
C SER A 4 35.76 -4.32 20.35
N THR A 5 35.09 -3.18 20.21
CA THR A 5 33.78 -2.91 20.81
C THR A 5 32.70 -2.78 19.73
N LEU A 6 31.52 -3.29 20.04
CA LEU A 6 30.34 -3.24 19.20
C LEU A 6 29.34 -2.24 19.81
N PHE A 7 28.85 -1.35 18.96
CA PHE A 7 27.81 -0.38 19.26
C PHE A 7 26.60 -0.66 18.38
N GLN A 8 25.41 -0.59 18.95
CA GLN A 8 24.15 -0.80 18.25
C GLN A 8 23.21 0.33 18.61
N ARG A 9 22.66 0.99 17.61
CA ARG A 9 21.76 2.13 17.78
C ARG A 9 20.55 1.96 16.87
N TYR A 10 19.36 2.06 17.46
CA TYR A 10 18.08 1.89 16.78
C TYR A 10 17.29 3.19 16.94
N GLN A 11 17.09 3.90 15.83
CA GLN A 11 16.37 5.16 15.81
C GLN A 11 14.99 4.99 15.21
N VAL A 12 13.99 5.63 15.81
CA VAL A 12 12.61 5.62 15.35
C VAL A 12 12.17 7.07 15.23
N LEU A 13 11.95 7.53 14.00
CA LEU A 13 11.60 8.93 13.71
C LEU A 13 12.66 9.90 14.24
N THR A 14 12.37 10.59 15.35
CA THR A 14 13.23 11.63 15.96
C THR A 14 13.89 11.21 17.27
N PHE A 15 13.59 10.01 17.80
CA PHE A 15 14.16 9.54 19.06
C PHE A 15 14.95 8.23 18.88
N ASP A 16 15.93 8.03 19.73
CA ASP A 16 16.65 6.77 19.84
C ASP A 16 15.78 5.79 20.64
N ALA A 17 15.23 4.79 19.96
CA ALA A 17 14.38 3.78 20.59
C ALA A 17 15.20 2.85 21.48
N TYR A 18 16.44 2.56 21.08
CA TYR A 18 17.39 1.80 21.88
C TYR A 18 18.83 2.11 21.48
N GLU A 19 19.69 2.28 22.47
CA GLU A 19 21.14 2.31 22.31
C GLU A 19 21.73 1.24 23.23
N ALA A 20 22.40 0.26 22.62
CA ALA A 20 22.99 -0.84 23.37
C ALA A 20 24.22 -0.38 24.16
N ALA A 21 24.39 -0.91 25.36
CA ALA A 21 25.64 -0.75 26.09
C ALA A 21 26.81 -1.33 25.26
N PRO A 22 27.98 -0.65 25.22
CA PRO A 22 29.12 -1.13 24.45
C PRO A 22 29.51 -2.53 24.88
N SER A 23 29.51 -3.47 23.93
CA SER A 23 29.82 -4.88 24.18
C SER A 23 31.08 -5.29 23.42
N ARG A 24 31.70 -6.41 23.79
CA ARG A 24 32.86 -6.94 23.05
C ARG A 24 32.37 -7.53 21.73
N PHE A 25 32.93 -7.07 20.62
CA PHE A 25 32.56 -7.52 19.27
C PHE A 25 32.60 -9.05 19.12
N CYS A 26 33.63 -9.67 19.70
CA CYS A 26 33.87 -11.12 19.65
C CYS A 26 32.80 -11.98 20.34
N ASN A 27 31.91 -11.41 21.15
CA ASN A 27 30.80 -12.16 21.74
C ASN A 27 29.61 -12.28 20.78
N SER A 28 29.58 -11.49 19.72
CA SER A 28 28.48 -11.42 18.75
C SER A 28 28.82 -12.09 17.43
N THR A 29 30.05 -12.61 17.26
CA THR A 29 30.47 -13.31 16.05
C THR A 29 29.76 -14.67 15.93
N VAL A 30 29.41 -15.02 14.71
CA VAL A 30 28.75 -16.27 14.34
C VAL A 30 29.72 -17.07 13.48
N ASN A 31 29.78 -18.39 13.70
CA ASN A 31 30.64 -19.37 13.03
C ASN A 31 32.15 -19.26 13.29
N ASP A 32 32.67 -18.06 13.57
CA ASP A 32 34.09 -17.84 13.89
C ASP A 32 34.30 -17.27 15.29
N SER A 33 35.46 -17.61 15.87
CA SER A 33 35.96 -17.02 17.12
C SER A 33 37.09 -16.04 16.84
N CYS A 34 37.13 -14.93 17.57
CA CYS A 34 38.25 -13.99 17.47
C CYS A 34 39.61 -14.63 17.82
N PRO A 35 40.72 -14.25 17.15
CA PRO A 35 40.83 -13.18 16.15
C PRO A 35 40.30 -13.58 14.76
N LEU A 36 39.49 -12.71 14.16
CA LEU A 36 39.00 -12.91 12.79
C LEU A 36 40.12 -12.62 11.80
N ALA A 37 40.42 -13.59 10.94
CA ALA A 37 41.33 -13.41 9.82
C ALA A 37 40.55 -13.02 8.54
N PRO A 38 41.16 -12.32 7.57
CA PRO A 38 40.51 -12.05 6.30
C PRO A 38 40.20 -13.35 5.56
N SER A 39 38.97 -13.49 5.06
CA SER A 39 38.51 -14.63 4.28
C SER A 39 38.98 -14.56 2.82
N PHE A 40 40.28 -14.80 2.57
CA PHE A 40 40.90 -14.63 1.24
C PHE A 40 40.34 -15.57 0.14
N PHE A 41 39.81 -16.74 0.52
CA PHE A 41 39.34 -17.76 -0.42
C PHE A 41 37.82 -17.94 -0.42
N ALA A 42 37.08 -17.11 0.33
CA ALA A 42 35.63 -17.20 0.40
C ALA A 42 34.97 -16.66 -0.88
N ASN A 43 33.84 -17.26 -1.25
CA ASN A 43 33.04 -16.78 -2.36
C ASN A 43 32.28 -15.50 -1.95
N PRO A 44 32.48 -14.34 -2.61
CA PRO A 44 31.78 -13.10 -2.24
C PRO A 44 30.26 -13.17 -2.47
N TYR A 45 29.78 -14.16 -3.24
CA TYR A 45 28.35 -14.37 -3.49
C TYR A 45 27.69 -15.33 -2.50
N ASP A 46 28.48 -16.07 -1.70
CA ASP A 46 27.97 -16.95 -0.66
C ASP A 46 28.16 -16.30 0.72
N PRO A 47 27.08 -15.78 1.35
CA PRO A 47 27.17 -15.13 2.65
C PRO A 47 27.57 -16.08 3.78
N TYR A 48 27.46 -17.41 3.59
CA TYR A 48 27.79 -18.39 4.63
C TYR A 48 29.29 -18.71 4.73
N ASP A 49 30.06 -18.42 3.68
CA ASP A 49 31.52 -18.57 3.64
C ASP A 49 32.27 -17.40 4.30
N LEU A 50 31.55 -16.32 4.64
CA LEU A 50 32.09 -15.10 5.23
C LEU A 50 31.87 -15.11 6.75
N SER A 51 32.83 -14.57 7.50
CA SER A 51 32.66 -14.35 8.93
C SER A 51 31.49 -13.39 9.17
N ALA A 52 30.55 -13.80 10.01
CA ALA A 52 29.33 -13.04 10.29
C ALA A 52 29.25 -12.67 11.77
N PHE A 53 28.37 -11.73 12.10
CA PHE A 53 28.00 -11.43 13.47
C PHE A 53 26.48 -11.22 13.54
N SER A 54 25.90 -11.52 14.70
CA SER A 54 24.47 -11.38 14.93
C SER A 54 24.21 -10.48 16.14
N VAL A 55 23.22 -9.62 15.99
CA VAL A 55 22.72 -8.77 17.07
C VAL A 55 21.21 -8.93 17.15
N SER A 56 20.68 -8.91 18.37
CA SER A 56 19.26 -9.05 18.61
C SER A 56 18.83 -8.10 19.73
N HIS A 57 17.68 -7.47 19.54
CA HIS A 57 17.06 -6.65 20.56
C HIS A 57 15.54 -6.79 20.49
N ASP A 58 14.91 -7.04 21.64
CA ASP A 58 13.46 -7.18 21.74
C ASP A 58 12.79 -5.81 21.90
N PHE A 59 11.96 -5.45 20.93
CA PHE A 59 11.12 -4.26 20.99
C PHE A 59 9.79 -4.59 21.65
N TYR A 60 9.43 -3.87 22.72
CA TYR A 60 8.17 -4.07 23.45
C TYR A 60 6.97 -3.35 22.81
N SER A 61 7.12 -2.82 21.59
CA SER A 61 6.07 -2.12 20.82
C SER A 61 6.18 -2.49 19.34
N SER A 62 5.08 -2.39 18.60
CA SER A 62 4.99 -2.84 17.20
C SER A 62 5.58 -1.87 16.18
N TYR A 63 5.64 -0.58 16.50
CA TYR A 63 6.15 0.48 15.60
C TYR A 63 5.55 0.47 14.17
N ALA A 64 4.28 0.08 14.05
CA ALA A 64 3.56 -0.15 12.78
C ALA A 64 3.55 1.03 11.77
N PHE A 65 3.72 2.28 12.24
CA PHE A 65 3.79 3.49 11.41
C PHE A 65 5.18 4.13 11.42
N ALA A 66 6.21 3.35 11.68
CA ALA A 66 7.57 3.84 11.71
C ALA A 66 8.52 2.96 10.90
N THR A 67 9.66 3.55 10.57
CA THR A 67 10.80 2.85 10.02
C THR A 67 11.91 2.95 11.05
N ILE A 68 12.46 1.81 11.42
CA ILE A 68 13.54 1.70 12.37
C ILE A 68 14.84 1.87 11.57
N ALA A 69 15.53 2.98 11.78
CA ALA A 69 16.85 3.22 11.24
C ALA A 69 17.88 2.58 12.18
N THR A 70 18.43 1.45 11.77
CA THR A 70 19.42 0.70 12.54
C THR A 70 20.81 1.07 12.09
N THR A 71 21.68 1.38 13.03
CA THR A 71 23.11 1.64 12.79
C THR A 71 23.92 0.78 13.74
N ILE A 72 24.76 -0.08 13.17
CA ILE A 72 25.64 -0.97 13.91
C ILE A 72 27.06 -0.61 13.55
N THR A 73 27.88 -0.28 14.56
CA THR A 73 29.29 0.07 14.35
C THR A 73 30.19 -0.82 15.21
N ALA A 74 31.28 -1.29 14.61
CA ALA A 74 32.32 -2.02 15.32
C ALA A 74 33.59 -1.18 15.31
N LYS A 75 34.18 -0.92 16.48
CA LYS A 75 35.41 -0.14 16.63
C LYS A 75 36.56 -1.02 17.11
N SER A 76 37.75 -0.75 16.61
CA SER A 76 38.96 -1.45 17.06
C SER A 76 39.35 -1.03 18.47
N GLY A 77 40.03 -1.91 19.19
CA GLY A 77 40.71 -1.60 20.45
C GLY A 77 41.97 -0.74 20.27
N ASP A 78 42.42 -0.46 19.04
CA ASP A 78 43.68 0.25 18.79
C ASP A 78 43.67 1.72 19.26
N ALA A 79 44.86 2.34 19.30
CA ALA A 79 44.96 3.76 19.63
C ALA A 79 44.16 4.59 18.61
N GLY A 80 43.17 5.34 19.09
CA GLY A 80 42.26 6.11 18.24
C GLY A 80 40.93 5.42 17.89
N ALA A 81 40.74 4.15 18.31
CA ALA A 81 39.51 3.37 18.14
C ALA A 81 38.85 3.52 16.74
N PRO A 82 39.59 3.19 15.64
CA PRO A 82 39.05 3.32 14.29
C PRO A 82 37.83 2.42 14.09
N ASP A 83 36.88 2.87 13.27
CA ASP A 83 35.71 2.10 12.87
C ASP A 83 36.15 0.98 11.91
N ILE A 84 35.96 -0.28 12.33
CA ILE A 84 36.22 -1.48 11.54
C ILE A 84 35.05 -1.75 10.58
N ALA A 85 33.82 -1.55 11.06
CA ALA A 85 32.61 -1.76 10.28
C ALA A 85 31.52 -0.75 10.68
N CYS A 86 30.75 -0.29 9.69
CA CYS A 86 29.57 0.54 9.86
C CYS A 86 28.46 0.03 8.93
N ILE A 87 27.39 -0.50 9.51
CA ILE A 87 26.25 -1.04 8.80
C ILE A 87 25.04 -0.18 9.15
N SER A 88 24.36 0.33 8.14
CA SER A 88 23.09 1.05 8.31
C SER A 88 21.99 0.39 7.48
N ALA A 89 20.86 0.10 8.12
CA ALA A 89 19.72 -0.53 7.47
C ALA A 89 18.40 0.03 8.00
N ASN A 90 17.47 0.29 7.08
CA ASN A 90 16.13 0.76 7.40
C ASN A 90 15.17 -0.43 7.41
N ILE A 91 14.63 -0.73 8.58
CA ILE A 91 13.71 -1.86 8.78
C ILE A 91 12.30 -1.30 8.94
N THR A 92 11.35 -1.82 8.17
CA THR A 92 9.94 -1.41 8.26
C THR A 92 9.11 -2.56 8.82
N PRO A 93 8.64 -2.45 10.09
CA PRO A 93 7.79 -3.46 10.69
C PRO A 93 6.44 -3.61 9.99
N ALA A 94 5.79 -4.75 10.20
CA ALA A 94 4.44 -5.01 9.76
C ALA A 94 3.44 -4.02 10.39
N LEU A 95 2.45 -3.59 9.60
CA LEU A 95 1.35 -2.77 10.12
C LEU A 95 0.43 -3.56 11.06
N GLY A 96 0.40 -4.89 10.94
CA GLY A 96 -0.58 -5.76 11.59
C GLY A 96 -1.93 -5.79 10.85
N HIS A 97 -2.72 -6.82 11.12
CA HIS A 97 -3.97 -7.09 10.40
C HIS A 97 -5.04 -6.01 10.62
N THR A 98 -5.14 -5.47 11.83
CA THR A 98 -6.15 -4.46 12.20
C THR A 98 -5.94 -3.15 11.47
N LEU A 99 -4.71 -2.61 11.48
CA LEU A 99 -4.36 -1.36 10.81
C LEU A 99 -4.39 -1.50 9.28
N SER A 100 -3.87 -2.60 8.73
CA SER A 100 -3.94 -2.89 7.30
C SER A 100 -5.41 -2.97 6.82
N GLY A 101 -6.27 -3.63 7.59
CA GLY A 101 -7.71 -3.69 7.32
C GLY A 101 -8.37 -2.32 7.40
N LEU A 102 -8.11 -1.55 8.46
CA LEU A 102 -8.66 -0.21 8.62
C LEU A 102 -8.30 0.71 7.44
N LEU A 103 -7.02 0.74 7.04
CA LEU A 103 -6.55 1.54 5.90
C LEU A 103 -7.15 1.11 4.56
N THR A 104 -7.49 -0.18 4.42
CA THR A 104 -8.12 -0.70 3.20
C THR A 104 -9.61 -0.37 3.16
N TYR A 105 -10.34 -0.64 4.25
CA TYR A 105 -11.81 -0.60 4.28
C TYR A 105 -12.39 0.77 4.63
N LEU A 106 -11.68 1.62 5.37
CA LEU A 106 -12.17 2.95 5.73
C LEU A 106 -12.41 3.83 4.48
N PRO A 107 -11.49 3.92 3.50
CA PRO A 107 -11.76 4.66 2.27
C PRO A 107 -12.88 4.04 1.44
N VAL A 108 -13.03 2.71 1.43
CA VAL A 108 -14.16 2.03 0.75
C VAL A 108 -15.49 2.44 1.37
N ALA A 109 -15.59 2.44 2.70
CA ALA A 109 -16.79 2.86 3.41
C ALA A 109 -17.15 4.32 3.10
N ILE A 110 -16.16 5.21 3.05
CA ILE A 110 -16.34 6.62 2.66
C ILE A 110 -16.85 6.71 1.22
N LEU A 111 -16.26 5.96 0.28
CA LEU A 111 -16.73 5.94 -1.12
C LEU A 111 -18.19 5.49 -1.25
N ILE A 112 -18.58 4.44 -0.51
CA ILE A 112 -19.98 3.95 -0.51
C ILE A 112 -20.91 5.02 0.05
N LEU A 113 -20.54 5.66 1.16
CA LEU A 113 -21.32 6.74 1.76
C LEU A 113 -21.48 7.92 0.80
N VAL A 114 -20.38 8.36 0.16
CA VAL A 114 -20.41 9.43 -0.85
C VAL A 114 -21.25 9.02 -2.06
N ALA A 115 -21.17 7.78 -2.53
CA ALA A 115 -22.02 7.29 -3.62
C ALA A 115 -23.52 7.35 -3.25
N ILE A 116 -23.89 6.95 -2.04
CA ILE A 116 -25.27 7.04 -1.55
C ILE A 116 -25.70 8.50 -1.41
N ALA A 117 -24.88 9.35 -0.79
CA ALA A 117 -25.16 10.76 -0.57
C ALA A 117 -25.35 11.51 -1.89
N THR A 118 -24.48 11.27 -2.87
CA THR A 118 -24.55 11.89 -4.21
C THR A 118 -25.76 11.42 -5.01
N ALA A 119 -26.12 10.13 -4.92
CA ALA A 119 -27.34 9.60 -5.52
C ALA A 119 -28.60 10.20 -4.87
N ALA A 120 -28.65 10.22 -3.53
CA ALA A 120 -29.77 10.80 -2.78
C ALA A 120 -29.93 12.28 -3.07
N ALA A 121 -28.84 13.06 -3.07
CA ALA A 121 -28.87 14.47 -3.45
C ALA A 121 -29.30 14.66 -4.91
N GLY A 122 -28.85 13.81 -5.83
CA GLY A 122 -29.25 13.85 -7.24
C GLY A 122 -30.74 13.59 -7.48
N ILE A 123 -31.37 12.73 -6.66
CA ILE A 123 -32.77 12.31 -6.83
C ILE A 123 -33.73 13.18 -6.02
N TYR A 124 -33.39 13.49 -4.77
CA TYR A 124 -34.33 14.07 -3.79
C TYR A 124 -34.16 15.58 -3.56
N SER A 125 -33.15 16.22 -4.16
CA SER A 125 -33.02 17.67 -4.06
C SER A 125 -34.06 18.41 -4.92
N PRO A 126 -34.40 19.68 -4.60
CA PRO A 126 -35.34 20.49 -5.39
C PRO A 126 -34.94 20.67 -6.85
N TRP A 127 -33.62 20.63 -7.11
CA TRP A 127 -33.02 20.78 -8.43
C TRP A 127 -32.67 19.43 -9.09
N GLY A 128 -33.01 18.33 -8.41
CA GLY A 128 -32.69 16.96 -8.80
C GLY A 128 -33.60 16.40 -9.90
N SER A 129 -33.36 15.14 -10.27
CA SER A 129 -34.19 14.43 -11.23
C SER A 129 -34.24 12.93 -10.93
N THR A 130 -35.41 12.33 -11.16
CA THR A 130 -35.61 10.89 -11.08
C THR A 130 -35.11 10.15 -12.33
N ASP A 131 -34.76 10.86 -13.40
CA ASP A 131 -34.20 10.25 -14.60
C ASP A 131 -32.72 9.86 -14.36
N PRO A 132 -32.37 8.56 -14.40
CA PRO A 132 -31.00 8.09 -14.20
C PRO A 132 -29.99 8.74 -15.15
N PHE A 133 -30.38 9.05 -16.38
CA PHE A 133 -29.45 9.69 -17.32
C PHE A 133 -29.17 11.15 -16.96
N LYS A 134 -30.11 11.81 -16.28
CA LYS A 134 -29.98 13.22 -15.92
C LYS A 134 -29.27 13.41 -14.58
N TRP A 135 -29.51 12.56 -13.57
CA TRP A 135 -28.84 12.73 -12.27
C TRP A 135 -27.43 12.13 -12.21
N THR A 136 -27.07 11.22 -13.12
CA THR A 136 -25.72 10.63 -13.21
C THR A 136 -24.74 11.44 -14.06
N THR A 137 -25.23 12.38 -14.86
CA THR A 137 -24.39 13.26 -15.69
C THR A 137 -24.23 14.65 -15.08
N ASN A 138 -23.09 15.29 -15.36
CA ASN A 138 -22.86 16.70 -15.03
C ASN A 138 -23.39 17.65 -16.12
N TYR A 139 -23.76 17.12 -17.29
CA TYR A 139 -24.21 17.94 -18.41
C TYR A 139 -25.58 18.57 -18.15
N GLY A 140 -25.66 19.91 -18.20
CA GLY A 140 -26.92 20.66 -18.03
C GLY A 140 -27.49 20.63 -16.61
N ARG A 141 -26.66 20.33 -15.60
CA ARG A 141 -27.03 20.28 -14.18
C ARG A 141 -27.03 21.68 -13.56
N ASP A 142 -27.94 21.92 -12.62
CA ASP A 142 -27.99 23.17 -11.85
C ASP A 142 -26.70 23.37 -11.04
N GLN A 143 -26.23 24.62 -10.93
CA GLN A 143 -24.98 24.95 -10.24
C GLN A 143 -25.05 24.64 -8.74
N ASP A 144 -26.19 24.86 -8.10
CA ASP A 144 -26.34 24.60 -6.67
C ASP A 144 -26.42 23.10 -6.39
N LEU A 145 -27.00 22.34 -7.33
CA LEU A 145 -26.98 20.89 -7.27
C LEU A 145 -25.57 20.32 -7.49
N LEU A 146 -24.76 20.90 -8.37
CA LEU A 146 -23.36 20.50 -8.57
C LEU A 146 -22.54 20.73 -7.30
N ARG A 147 -22.68 21.91 -6.68
CA ARG A 147 -22.01 22.24 -5.40
C ARG A 147 -22.37 21.27 -4.29
N LEU A 148 -23.63 20.81 -4.24
CA LEU A 148 -24.11 19.86 -3.23
C LEU A 148 -23.51 18.46 -3.38
N VAL A 149 -23.21 18.02 -4.61
CA VAL A 149 -22.69 16.67 -4.88
C VAL A 149 -21.18 16.61 -5.07
N THR A 150 -20.49 17.73 -4.93
CA THR A 150 -19.02 17.80 -4.89
C THR A 150 -18.53 17.82 -3.43
N PRO A 151 -17.60 16.96 -3.03
CA PRO A 151 -16.92 15.95 -3.84
C PRO A 151 -17.80 14.74 -4.19
N GLY A 152 -17.74 14.29 -5.44
CA GLY A 152 -18.45 13.11 -5.91
C GLY A 152 -17.69 11.81 -5.68
N PHE A 153 -18.32 10.67 -6.00
CA PHE A 153 -17.66 9.36 -5.94
C PHE A 153 -16.35 9.31 -6.76
N GLY A 154 -16.38 9.86 -7.98
CA GLY A 154 -15.22 9.91 -8.86
C GLY A 154 -14.07 10.75 -8.31
N ASP A 155 -14.37 11.91 -7.74
CA ASP A 155 -13.37 12.80 -7.15
C ASP A 155 -12.66 12.13 -5.97
N CYS A 156 -13.43 11.49 -5.08
CA CYS A 156 -12.88 10.73 -3.96
C CYS A 156 -12.04 9.54 -4.43
N LEU A 157 -12.49 8.80 -5.44
CA LEU A 157 -11.76 7.65 -5.98
C LEU A 157 -10.43 8.09 -6.62
N GLN A 158 -10.43 9.18 -7.39
CA GLN A 158 -9.22 9.75 -7.97
C GLN A 158 -8.24 10.24 -6.90
N TYR A 159 -8.74 10.79 -5.79
CA TYR A 159 -7.88 11.18 -4.68
C TYR A 159 -7.20 9.98 -4.00
N ILE A 160 -7.92 8.86 -3.84
CA ILE A 160 -7.35 7.61 -3.32
C ILE A 160 -6.31 7.04 -4.31
N GLN A 161 -6.59 7.09 -5.62
CA GLN A 161 -5.63 6.71 -6.65
C GLN A 161 -4.36 7.57 -6.60
N PHE A 162 -4.51 8.88 -6.39
CA PHE A 162 -3.39 9.79 -6.21
C PHE A 162 -2.52 9.39 -5.01
N ILE A 163 -3.13 9.10 -3.85
CA ILE A 163 -2.40 8.63 -2.64
C ILE A 163 -1.63 7.33 -2.91
N PHE A 164 -2.24 6.39 -3.64
CA PHE A 164 -1.55 5.16 -4.01
C PHE A 164 -0.35 5.44 -4.93
N LEU A 165 -0.55 6.25 -5.98
CA LEU A 165 0.49 6.58 -6.96
C LEU A 165 1.64 7.39 -6.36
N THR A 166 1.39 8.25 -5.37
CA THR A 166 2.46 8.97 -4.67
C THR A 166 3.37 8.00 -3.91
N GLY A 167 2.82 6.93 -3.35
CA GLY A 167 3.60 5.83 -2.74
C GLY A 167 4.49 5.08 -3.73
N ALA A 168 4.15 5.08 -5.02
CA ALA A 168 4.90 4.41 -6.08
C ALA A 168 6.00 5.30 -6.71
N LEU A 169 6.12 6.57 -6.30
CA LEU A 169 7.18 7.45 -6.78
C LEU A 169 8.54 6.99 -6.28
N SER A 170 9.58 7.22 -7.08
CA SER A 170 10.98 6.89 -6.72
C SER A 170 11.58 7.99 -5.86
N LEU A 171 10.99 8.22 -4.68
CA LEU A 171 11.42 9.20 -3.68
C LEU A 171 11.91 8.47 -2.43
N ASN A 172 12.78 9.13 -1.66
CA ASN A 172 13.27 8.61 -0.39
C ASN A 172 12.25 8.85 0.73
N TYR A 173 11.06 8.30 0.59
CA TYR A 173 10.04 8.33 1.63
C TYR A 173 10.45 7.47 2.83
N PRO A 174 9.91 7.75 4.03
CA PRO A 174 9.98 6.80 5.14
C PRO A 174 9.48 5.42 4.69
N GLY A 175 10.17 4.35 5.09
CA GLY A 175 9.88 2.99 4.64
C GLY A 175 8.44 2.53 4.92
N TYR A 176 7.80 3.00 6.00
CA TYR A 176 6.40 2.68 6.34
C TYR A 176 5.37 3.27 5.37
N TYR A 177 5.72 4.31 4.61
CA TYR A 177 4.78 5.01 3.74
C TYR A 177 4.29 4.14 2.58
N ALA A 178 5.18 3.36 1.96
CA ALA A 178 4.80 2.50 0.84
C ALA A 178 3.87 1.33 1.26
N PRO A 179 4.10 0.62 2.38
CA PRO A 179 3.14 -0.34 2.92
C PRO A 179 1.77 0.23 3.33
N VAL A 180 1.72 1.48 3.78
CA VAL A 180 0.46 2.19 4.09
C VAL A 180 -0.31 2.48 2.81
N THR A 181 0.35 3.08 1.81
CA THR A 181 -0.29 3.46 0.55
C THR A 181 -0.66 2.24 -0.32
N LYS A 182 0.06 1.12 -0.21
CA LYS A 182 -0.32 -0.19 -0.79
C LYS A 182 -1.77 -0.57 -0.46
N GLN A 183 -2.27 -0.25 0.73
CA GLN A 183 -3.63 -0.63 1.16
C GLN A 183 -4.72 0.00 0.27
N ALA A 184 -4.39 1.08 -0.44
CA ALA A 184 -5.24 1.75 -1.41
C ALA A 184 -5.09 1.23 -2.86
N SER A 185 -4.30 0.17 -3.10
CA SER A 185 -4.02 -0.38 -4.44
C SER A 185 -5.26 -0.83 -5.21
N TRP A 186 -6.31 -1.27 -4.52
CA TRP A 186 -7.60 -1.63 -5.12
C TRP A 186 -8.23 -0.46 -5.89
N SER A 187 -7.96 0.79 -5.52
CA SER A 187 -8.46 1.97 -6.23
C SER A 187 -7.88 2.10 -7.64
N ALA A 188 -6.69 1.56 -7.87
CA ALA A 188 -6.03 1.48 -9.16
C ALA A 188 -6.25 0.10 -9.84
N LEU A 189 -7.15 -0.72 -9.31
CA LEU A 189 -7.45 -2.08 -9.79
C LEU A 189 -6.23 -3.01 -9.80
N LEU A 190 -5.34 -2.83 -8.81
CA LEU A 190 -4.15 -3.66 -8.64
C LEU A 190 -4.36 -4.64 -7.48
N PHE A 191 -4.10 -5.91 -7.77
CA PHE A 191 -4.28 -7.01 -6.83
C PHE A 191 -3.06 -7.94 -6.85
N ASN A 192 -2.99 -8.87 -5.91
CA ASN A 192 -1.92 -9.87 -5.77
C ASN A 192 -2.00 -10.96 -6.85
N THR A 193 -1.94 -10.58 -8.13
CA THR A 193 -2.03 -11.48 -9.29
C THR A 193 -1.10 -11.00 -10.40
N SER A 194 -0.32 -11.92 -10.97
CA SER A 194 0.59 -11.64 -12.09
C SER A 194 0.10 -12.37 -13.34
N TYR A 195 -0.36 -11.63 -14.36
CA TYR A 195 -0.97 -12.22 -15.56
C TYR A 195 0.02 -12.45 -16.70
N VAL A 196 1.07 -11.62 -16.83
CA VAL A 196 1.98 -11.63 -17.99
C VAL A 196 3.28 -12.34 -17.66
N SER A 197 3.85 -12.08 -16.49
CA SER A 197 5.10 -12.70 -16.08
C SER A 197 4.95 -14.19 -15.73
N HIS A 198 3.73 -14.67 -15.50
CA HIS A 198 3.43 -16.02 -15.01
C HIS A 198 4.21 -16.39 -13.73
N GLY A 199 4.67 -15.39 -12.97
CA GLY A 199 5.35 -15.59 -11.71
C GLY A 199 4.39 -15.94 -10.58
N HIS A 200 4.90 -16.59 -9.53
CA HIS A 200 4.14 -17.00 -8.34
C HIS A 200 3.75 -15.85 -7.39
N GLY A 201 3.82 -14.59 -7.85
CA GLY A 201 3.67 -13.41 -7.00
C GLY A 201 4.90 -13.17 -6.11
N THR A 202 4.85 -12.13 -5.28
CA THR A 202 5.90 -11.79 -4.32
C THR A 202 5.33 -11.70 -2.92
N GLN A 203 5.97 -12.37 -1.97
CA GLN A 203 5.63 -12.23 -0.57
C GLN A 203 6.38 -11.03 0.00
N SER A 204 5.68 -9.90 0.13
CA SER A 204 6.27 -8.66 0.64
C SER A 204 6.52 -8.65 2.14
N LEU A 205 5.88 -9.57 2.89
CA LEU A 205 5.94 -9.64 4.34
C LEU A 205 6.59 -10.96 4.76
N GLN A 206 7.79 -10.86 5.31
CA GLN A 206 8.56 -11.99 5.83
C GLN A 206 8.94 -11.68 7.27
N ASP A 207 8.65 -12.59 8.19
CA ASP A 207 8.99 -12.48 9.62
C ASP A 207 8.63 -11.12 10.27
N GLY A 208 7.48 -10.56 9.88
CA GLY A 208 6.97 -9.31 10.45
C GLY A 208 7.65 -8.04 9.93
N ILE A 209 8.45 -8.13 8.86
CA ILE A 209 9.07 -6.97 8.19
C ILE A 209 8.72 -6.93 6.70
N TYR A 210 8.64 -5.72 6.15
CA TYR A 210 8.44 -5.54 4.72
C TYR A 210 9.76 -5.64 3.96
N ILE A 211 9.81 -6.55 3.00
CA ILE A 211 10.99 -6.79 2.15
C ILE A 211 10.61 -6.51 0.69
N THR A 212 11.44 -5.73 0.02
CA THR A 212 11.32 -5.47 -1.41
C THR A 212 12.70 -5.49 -2.06
N ASN A 213 12.77 -6.03 -3.27
CA ASN A 213 13.98 -6.08 -4.09
C ASN A 213 13.75 -5.25 -5.35
N GLY A 214 13.88 -3.92 -5.21
CA GLY A 214 13.69 -2.98 -6.31
C GLY A 214 14.42 -1.66 -6.08
N THR A 215 14.89 -1.06 -7.16
CA THR A 215 15.52 0.27 -7.15
C THR A 215 14.49 1.38 -7.33
N TYR A 216 13.51 1.18 -8.22
CA TYR A 216 12.46 2.14 -8.53
C TYR A 216 11.21 1.96 -7.65
N GLY A 217 10.53 3.07 -7.34
CA GLY A 217 9.35 3.10 -6.48
C GLY A 217 8.21 2.23 -7.01
N MET A 218 7.95 2.25 -8.31
CA MET A 218 6.90 1.42 -8.94
C MET A 218 7.21 -0.08 -8.82
N THR A 219 8.48 -0.47 -8.96
CA THR A 219 8.92 -1.86 -8.77
C THR A 219 8.70 -2.29 -7.33
N ARG A 220 9.13 -1.47 -6.36
CA ARG A 220 8.90 -1.75 -4.93
C ARG A 220 7.41 -1.85 -4.61
N MET A 221 6.59 -0.94 -5.15
CA MET A 221 5.15 -0.95 -4.93
C MET A 221 4.48 -2.18 -5.53
N SER A 222 4.90 -2.62 -6.73
CA SER A 222 4.38 -3.85 -7.35
C SER A 222 4.65 -5.08 -6.48
N GLN A 223 5.87 -5.18 -5.93
CA GLN A 223 6.25 -6.27 -5.04
C GLN A 223 5.52 -6.22 -3.71
N LEU A 224 5.32 -5.00 -3.18
CA LEU A 224 4.49 -4.76 -2.00
C LEU A 224 3.07 -5.26 -2.25
N VAL A 225 2.42 -4.90 -3.35
CA VAL A 225 1.07 -5.37 -3.71
C VAL A 225 1.02 -6.89 -3.87
N GLY A 226 2.12 -7.51 -4.31
CA GLY A 226 2.30 -8.96 -4.44
C GLY A 226 2.56 -9.43 -5.87
N MET A 227 2.84 -8.50 -6.79
CA MET A 227 3.10 -8.79 -8.20
C MET A 227 4.57 -9.15 -8.41
N THR A 228 4.84 -10.09 -9.33
CA THR A 228 6.21 -10.52 -9.62
C THR A 228 7.00 -9.49 -10.42
N ALA A 229 6.37 -8.87 -11.44
CA ALA A 229 7.04 -7.91 -12.31
C ALA A 229 6.21 -6.64 -12.54
N VAL A 230 6.90 -5.53 -12.83
CA VAL A 230 6.27 -4.24 -13.16
C VAL A 230 5.39 -4.33 -14.41
N ARG A 231 5.71 -5.22 -15.34
CA ARG A 231 4.92 -5.44 -16.57
C ARG A 231 3.51 -5.96 -16.27
N ASP A 232 3.30 -6.59 -15.11
CA ASP A 232 2.00 -7.10 -14.71
C ASP A 232 1.04 -6.00 -14.25
N ILE A 233 1.54 -4.81 -13.86
CA ILE A 233 0.72 -3.71 -13.34
C ILE A 233 -0.35 -3.30 -14.36
N TRP A 234 0.08 -3.00 -15.60
CA TRP A 234 -0.84 -2.58 -16.66
C TRP A 234 -1.82 -3.69 -17.03
N ALA A 235 -1.35 -4.93 -17.14
CA ALA A 235 -2.19 -6.07 -17.49
C ALA A 235 -3.25 -6.36 -16.41
N CYS A 236 -2.88 -6.31 -15.14
CA CYS A 236 -3.80 -6.48 -14.01
C CYS A 236 -4.88 -5.40 -14.02
N MET A 237 -4.48 -4.13 -14.14
CA MET A 237 -5.41 -3.01 -14.26
C MET A 237 -6.35 -3.21 -15.46
N ALA A 238 -5.84 -3.56 -16.65
CA ALA A 238 -6.65 -3.74 -17.84
C ALA A 238 -7.67 -4.89 -17.72
N VAL A 239 -7.25 -6.03 -17.15
CA VAL A 239 -8.12 -7.19 -16.93
C VAL A 239 -9.24 -6.85 -15.95
N TRP A 240 -8.91 -6.24 -14.80
CA TRP A 240 -9.91 -5.85 -13.82
C TRP A 240 -10.82 -4.73 -14.30
N LEU A 241 -10.30 -3.79 -15.08
CA LEU A 241 -11.11 -2.77 -15.74
C LEU A 241 -12.14 -3.40 -16.69
N LEU A 242 -11.72 -4.40 -17.48
CA LEU A 242 -12.64 -5.14 -18.36
C LEU A 242 -13.70 -5.88 -17.55
N VAL A 243 -13.32 -6.56 -16.47
CA VAL A 243 -14.26 -7.26 -15.57
C VAL A 243 -15.29 -6.27 -15.00
N VAL A 244 -14.84 -5.12 -14.50
CA VAL A 244 -15.74 -4.07 -13.98
C VAL A 244 -16.63 -3.50 -15.08
N ALA A 245 -16.10 -3.23 -16.27
CA ALA A 245 -16.89 -2.72 -17.39
C ALA A 245 -17.98 -3.71 -17.81
N VAL A 246 -17.64 -5.00 -17.95
CA VAL A 246 -18.61 -6.06 -18.26
C VAL A 246 -19.66 -6.17 -17.14
N ALA A 247 -19.24 -6.14 -15.87
CA ALA A 247 -20.16 -6.19 -14.74
C ALA A 247 -21.15 -5.01 -14.75
N VAL A 248 -20.67 -3.78 -14.99
CA VAL A 248 -21.51 -2.58 -15.09
C VAL A 248 -22.49 -2.69 -16.26
N VAL A 249 -22.04 -3.14 -17.44
CA VAL A 249 -22.93 -3.36 -18.59
C VAL A 249 -24.01 -4.38 -18.25
N LEU A 250 -23.65 -5.52 -17.64
CA LEU A 250 -24.61 -6.53 -17.23
C LEU A 250 -25.62 -6.00 -16.21
N LEU A 251 -25.17 -5.24 -15.20
CA LEU A 251 -26.05 -4.61 -14.21
C LEU A 251 -27.03 -3.61 -14.87
N CYS A 252 -26.56 -2.80 -15.82
CA CYS A 252 -27.42 -1.91 -16.58
C CYS A 252 -28.45 -2.69 -17.41
N GLN A 253 -28.03 -3.72 -18.14
CA GLN A 253 -28.93 -4.56 -18.93
C GLN A 253 -29.98 -5.25 -18.04
N LEU A 254 -29.57 -5.79 -16.89
CA LEU A 254 -30.48 -6.37 -15.91
C LEU A 254 -31.49 -5.33 -15.40
N ALA A 255 -31.07 -4.11 -15.09
CA ALA A 255 -31.98 -3.05 -14.65
C ALA A 255 -33.02 -2.68 -15.74
N PHE A 256 -32.61 -2.62 -17.01
CA PHE A 256 -33.53 -2.39 -18.13
C PHE A 256 -34.49 -3.56 -18.34
N LEU A 257 -34.00 -4.80 -18.28
CA LEU A 257 -34.82 -6.01 -18.38
C LEU A 257 -35.85 -6.07 -17.24
N LEU A 258 -35.44 -5.79 -16.00
CA LEU A 258 -36.33 -5.78 -14.84
C LEU A 258 -37.41 -4.71 -14.99
N ARG A 259 -37.04 -3.50 -15.44
CA ARG A 259 -37.99 -2.42 -15.74
C ARG A 259 -38.96 -2.80 -16.86
N TRP A 260 -38.50 -3.50 -17.89
CA TRP A 260 -39.32 -3.98 -18.99
C TRP A 260 -40.31 -5.07 -18.52
N VAL A 261 -39.86 -6.04 -17.73
CA VAL A 261 -40.71 -7.08 -17.13
C VAL A 261 -41.78 -6.47 -16.22
N ILE A 262 -41.41 -5.52 -15.35
CA ILE A 262 -42.36 -4.83 -14.49
C ILE A 262 -43.44 -4.11 -15.31
N ARG A 263 -43.06 -3.45 -16.42
CA ARG A 263 -44.01 -2.77 -17.29
C ARG A 263 -44.99 -3.73 -17.97
N ILE A 264 -44.50 -4.91 -18.38
CA ILE A 264 -45.36 -5.95 -18.98
C ILE A 264 -46.35 -6.48 -17.95
N LEU A 265 -45.90 -6.80 -16.74
CA LEU A 265 -46.76 -7.33 -15.68
C LEU A 265 -47.77 -6.29 -15.17
N ALA A 266 -47.39 -5.02 -15.12
CA ALA A 266 -48.26 -3.94 -14.64
C ALA A 266 -49.33 -3.48 -15.64
N ASN A 267 -49.31 -3.98 -16.89
CA ASN A 267 -50.22 -3.61 -17.99
C ASN A 267 -50.44 -2.08 -18.13
N SER A 268 -49.43 -1.29 -17.74
CA SER A 268 -49.53 0.17 -17.70
C SER A 268 -49.34 0.71 -19.12
N GLN A 269 -50.38 1.30 -19.71
CA GLN A 269 -50.27 2.09 -20.95
C GLN A 269 -49.30 3.27 -20.74
N GLN A 270 -48.78 3.80 -21.85
CA GLN A 270 -47.79 4.88 -21.92
C GLN A 270 -48.21 6.12 -21.10
N GLU A 271 -47.94 6.12 -19.79
CA GLU A 271 -48.06 7.32 -18.98
C GLU A 271 -46.86 8.23 -19.30
N ASP A 272 -47.22 9.41 -19.80
CA ASP A 272 -46.34 10.53 -20.11
C ASP A 272 -45.45 10.86 -18.91
N LEU A 273 -44.13 10.71 -19.06
CA LEU A 273 -43.09 10.89 -18.03
C LEU A 273 -43.01 12.34 -17.49
N ARG A 274 -43.90 13.22 -17.92
CA ARG A 274 -43.93 14.66 -17.63
C ARG A 274 -44.44 15.04 -16.24
N LYS A 275 -45.07 14.13 -15.50
CA LYS A 275 -45.57 14.40 -14.13
C LYS A 275 -45.19 13.31 -13.15
N LYS A 276 -43.95 13.34 -12.68
CA LYS A 276 -43.62 12.72 -11.39
C LYS A 276 -42.58 13.53 -10.63
N ASN A 277 -42.92 14.81 -10.41
CA ASN A 277 -42.51 15.46 -9.18
C ASN A 277 -43.61 15.11 -8.17
N TRP A 278 -43.26 14.29 -7.19
CA TRP A 278 -44.10 14.12 -6.01
C TRP A 278 -44.15 15.47 -5.27
N PRO A 279 -45.29 15.87 -4.67
CA PRO A 279 -45.37 17.11 -3.89
C PRO A 279 -44.33 17.17 -2.77
#